data_AF-A0A9X8VIN0-F1
#
_entry.id   AF-A0A9X8VIN0-F1
#
_cell.length_a   1.000
_cell.length_b   1.000
_cell.length_c   1.000
_cell.angle_alpha   90.00
_cell.angle_beta   90.00
_cell.angle_gamma   90.00
#
_symmetry.space_group_name_H-M   'P 1'
#
loop_
_entity.id
_entity.type
_entity.pdbx_description
1 polymer ?
#
loop_
_entity_poly.entity_id
_entity_poly.type
_entity_poly.pdbx_seq_one_letter_code
_entity_poly.pdbx_strand_id
1 'polypeptide(L)' 'AALFAIRDPLREDSVAALQRLHQQGYQLVMLTGDNPVTANAIAKEAGIDRVIAGVLPDGKAAAIKQLQAQGQR' A
#
# COMPACT_ATOMS: atom_id res chain seq x y z
N ALA A 1 0.79 13.32 -30.65
CA ALA A 1 1.39 12.47 -29.59
C ALA A 1 0.25 11.79 -28.83
N ALA A 2 0.37 10.48 -28.53
CA ALA A 2 -0.63 9.74 -27.75
C ALA A 2 0.00 9.25 -26.44
N LEU A 3 -0.75 9.35 -25.34
CA LEU A 3 -0.35 8.88 -24.01
C LEU A 3 -1.24 7.69 -23.62
N PHE A 4 -0.63 6.56 -23.29
CA PHE A 4 -1.33 5.38 -22.78
C PHE A 4 -0.98 5.19 -21.30
N ALA A 5 -1.99 5.12 -20.45
CA ALA A 5 -1.85 4.82 -19.02
C ALA A 5 -2.71 3.60 -18.68
N ILE A 6 -2.11 2.61 -18.01
CA ILE A 6 -2.81 1.42 -17.52
C ILE A 6 -2.86 1.54 -16.00
N ARG A 7 -4.07 1.43 -15.44
CA ARG A 7 -4.30 1.42 -13.99
C ARG A 7 -4.96 0.09 -13.60
N ASP A 8 -4.58 -0.43 -12.44
CA ASP A 8 -5.32 -1.50 -11.77
C ASP A 8 -6.27 -0.85 -10.76
N PRO A 9 -7.60 -0.83 -11.01
CA PRO A 9 -8.53 -0.18 -10.11
C PRO A 9 -8.61 -0.94 -8.79
N LEU A 10 -8.77 -0.20 -7.68
CA LEU A 10 -9.13 -0.81 -6.42
C LEU A 10 -10.45 -1.57 -6.56
N ARG A 11 -10.52 -2.77 -6.00
CA ARG A 11 -11.78 -3.50 -5.91
C ARG A 11 -12.70 -2.78 -4.94
N GLU A 12 -13.99 -2.69 -5.28
CA GLU A 12 -14.99 -1.95 -4.49
C GLU A 12 -15.08 -2.44 -3.04
N ASP A 13 -14.90 -3.75 -2.82
CA ASP A 13 -14.92 -4.39 -1.50
C ASP A 13 -13.69 -4.06 -0.63
N SER A 14 -12.57 -3.70 -1.27
CA SER A 14 -11.29 -3.51 -0.61
C SER A 14 -11.28 -2.24 0.23
N VAL A 15 -11.86 -1.14 -0.28
CA VAL A 15 -11.92 0.12 0.48
C VAL A 15 -12.75 -0.05 1.76
N ALA A 16 -13.91 -0.71 1.66
CA ALA A 16 -14.74 -0.99 2.83
C ALA A 16 -14.03 -1.92 3.84
N ALA A 17 -13.26 -2.90 3.37
CA ALA A 17 -12.48 -3.77 4.25
C ALA A 17 -11.37 -3.02 4.99
N LEU A 18 -10.62 -2.18 4.28
CA LEU A 18 -9.56 -1.36 4.86
C LEU A 18 -10.11 -0.37 5.89
N GLN A 19 -11.24 0.29 5.60
CA GLN A 19 -11.90 1.18 6.55
C GLN A 19 -12.30 0.46 7.85
N ARG A 20 -12.84 -0.76 7.77
CA ARG A 20 -13.18 -1.56 8.96
C ARG A 20 -11.94 -1.88 9.78
N LEU A 21 -10.83 -2.27 9.14
CA LEU A 21 -9.57 -2.54 9.83
C LEU A 21 -9.03 -1.27 10.51
N HIS A 22 -9.08 -0.13 9.82
CA HIS A 22 -8.65 1.15 10.39
C HIS A 22 -9.51 1.53 11.60
N GLN A 23 -10.83 1.34 11.54
CA GLN A 23 -11.75 1.57 12.68
C GLN A 23 -11.49 0.62 13.86
N GLN A 24 -10.94 -0.57 13.61
CA GLN A 24 -10.50 -1.50 14.65
C GLN A 24 -9.16 -1.11 15.28
N GLY A 25 -8.55 -0.02 14.84
CA GLY A 25 -7.27 0.50 15.36
C GLY A 25 -6.04 -0.10 14.69
N TYR A 26 -6.19 -0.83 13.58
CA TYR A 26 -5.05 -1.31 12.81
C TYR A 26 -4.41 -0.17 12.02
N GLN A 27 -3.09 -0.08 12.10
CA GLN A 27 -2.30 0.75 11.19
C GLN A 27 -2.10 0.02 9.87
N LEU A 28 -2.51 0.63 8.77
CA LEU A 28 -2.45 0.04 7.45
C LEU A 28 -1.16 0.47 6.72
N VAL A 29 -0.39 -0.50 6.24
CA VAL A 29 0.85 -0.27 5.49
C VAL A 29 0.76 -0.95 4.12
N MET A 30 0.93 -0.19 3.05
CA MET A 30 1.06 -0.72 1.68
C MET A 30 2.53 -0.99 1.37
N LEU A 31 2.82 -2.22 0.94
CA LEU A 31 4.13 -2.64 0.44
C LEU A 31 4.01 -3.01 -1.04
N THR A 32 4.54 -2.19 -1.93
CA THR A 32 4.42 -2.40 -3.39
C THR A 32 5.75 -2.24 -4.14
N GLY A 33 5.85 -2.91 -5.29
CA GLY A 33 6.92 -2.73 -6.26
C GLY A 33 6.68 -1.56 -7.22
N ASP A 34 5.47 -0.99 -7.22
CA ASP A 34 5.13 0.14 -8.07
C ASP A 34 5.96 1.38 -7.74
N ASN A 35 6.01 2.31 -8.68
CA ASN A 35 6.63 3.60 -8.44
C ASN A 35 5.89 4.37 -7.32
N PRO A 36 6.59 5.23 -6.57
CA PRO A 36 5.99 5.96 -5.45
C PRO A 36 4.80 6.84 -5.83
N VAL A 37 4.78 7.43 -7.03
CA VAL A 37 3.69 8.33 -7.44
C VAL A 37 2.38 7.57 -7.54
N THR A 38 2.38 6.44 -8.27
CA THR A 38 1.21 5.57 -8.42
C THR A 38 0.80 4.97 -7.08
N ALA A 39 1.75 4.46 -6.30
CA ALA A 39 1.48 3.84 -5.01
C ALA A 39 0.81 4.80 -4.01
N ASN A 40 1.28 6.05 -3.93
CA ASN A 40 0.69 7.06 -3.06
C ASN A 40 -0.70 7.49 -3.50
N ALA A 41 -0.96 7.55 -4.82
CA ALA A 41 -2.30 7.85 -5.32
C ALA A 41 -3.31 6.77 -4.91
N ILE A 42 -2.94 5.49 -5.07
CA ILE A 42 -3.77 4.34 -4.68
C ILE A 42 -3.97 4.31 -3.15
N ALA A 43 -2.90 4.51 -2.38
CA ALA A 43 -2.97 4.52 -0.92
C ALA A 43 -3.91 5.60 -0.37
N LYS A 44 -3.90 6.78 -1.00
CA LYS A 44 -4.81 7.88 -0.64
C LYS A 44 -6.28 7.53 -0.92
N GLU A 45 -6.56 6.89 -2.05
CA GLU A 45 -7.90 6.40 -2.39
C GLU A 45 -8.38 5.29 -1.44
N ALA A 46 -7.46 4.41 -1.05
CA ALA A 46 -7.72 3.26 -0.18
C ALA A 46 -7.76 3.57 1.33
N GLY A 47 -7.32 4.76 1.75
CA GLY A 47 -7.23 5.14 3.17
C GLY A 47 -6.10 4.42 3.92
N ILE A 48 -4.94 4.26 3.29
CA ILE A 48 -3.77 3.58 3.87
C ILE A 48 -2.82 4.59 4.51
N ASP A 49 -2.34 4.28 5.72
CA ASP A 49 -1.56 5.21 6.56
C ASP A 49 -0.10 5.40 6.09
N ARG A 50 0.50 4.33 5.56
CA ARG A 50 1.91 4.32 5.16
C ARG A 50 2.13 3.56 3.86
N VAL A 51 3.00 4.09 3.01
CA VAL A 51 3.40 3.44 1.75
C VAL A 51 4.90 3.16 1.77
N ILE A 52 5.26 1.95 1.35
CA ILE A 52 6.62 1.52 1.05
C ILE A 52 6.60 1.04 -0.41
N ALA A 53 7.05 1.91 -1.33
CA ALA A 53 7.01 1.70 -2.77
C ALA A 53 8.38 1.35 -3.35
N GLY A 54 8.42 0.87 -4.60
CA GLY A 54 9.66 0.48 -5.28
C GLY A 54 10.35 -0.76 -4.68
N VAL A 55 9.61 -1.58 -3.95
CA VAL A 55 10.18 -2.76 -3.27
C VAL A 55 10.24 -3.95 -4.22
N LEU A 56 11.46 -4.38 -4.53
CA LEU A 56 11.72 -5.61 -5.28
C LEU A 56 11.23 -6.84 -4.51
N PRO A 57 10.90 -7.96 -5.20
CA PRO A 57 10.44 -9.19 -4.54
C PRO A 57 11.33 -9.62 -3.37
N ASP A 58 12.65 -9.61 -3.56
CA ASP A 58 13.64 -9.99 -2.56
C ASP A 58 13.68 -9.02 -1.36
N GLY A 59 13.31 -7.76 -1.59
CA GLY A 59 13.29 -6.69 -0.58
C GLY A 59 12.05 -6.72 0.33
N LYS A 60 10.98 -7.46 -0.04
CA LYS A 60 9.73 -7.47 0.73
C LYS A 60 9.92 -8.05 2.13
N ALA A 61 10.65 -9.16 2.24
CA ALA A 61 10.91 -9.79 3.53
C ALA A 61 11.72 -8.88 4.46
N ALA A 62 12.70 -8.14 3.90
CA ALA A 62 13.47 -7.16 4.67
C ALA A 62 12.61 -5.99 5.15
N ALA A 63 11.74 -5.45 4.27
CA ALA A 63 10.81 -4.39 4.64
C ALA A 63 9.86 -4.83 5.77
N ILE A 64 9.33 -6.05 5.71
CA ILE A 64 8.49 -6.61 6.79
C ILE A 64 9.27 -6.71 8.10
N LYS A 65 10.51 -7.23 8.08
CA LYS A 65 11.35 -7.32 9.28
C LYS A 65 11.63 -5.94 9.89
N GLN A 66 11.83 -4.91 9.08
CA GLN A 66 12.01 -3.54 9.56
C GLN A 66 10.76 -2.98 10.25
N LEU A 67 9.56 -3.27 9.72
CA LEU A 67 8.30 -2.87 10.36
C LEU A 67 8.12 -3.58 11.71
N GLN A 68 8.39 -4.88 11.75
CA GLN A 68 8.36 -5.66 13.00
C GLN A 68 9.35 -5.14 14.05
N ALA A 69 10.56 -4.75 13.63
CA ALA A 69 11.55 -4.15 14.52
C ALA A 69 11.12 -2.77 15.06
N GLN A 70 10.22 -2.06 14.37
CA GLN A 70 9.63 -0.79 14.82
C GLN A 70 8.45 -1.01 15.80
N GLY A 71 8.16 -2.25 16.19
CA GLY A 71 7.05 -2.59 17.08
C GLY A 71 5.71 -2.73 16.37
N GLN A 72 5.68 -2.67 15.03
CA GLN A 72 4.46 -2.93 14.25
C GLN A 72 4.29 -4.45 14.10
N ARG A 73 3.26 -5.01 14.74
CA ARG A 73 2.97 -6.45 14.77
C ARG A 73 1.72 -6.79 13.99
#